data_AF-A0A482CXS2-F1
#
_entry.id   AF-A0A482CXS2-F1
#
_cell.length_a   1.000
_cell.length_b   1.000
_cell.length_c   1.000
_cell.angle_alpha   90.00
_cell.angle_beta   90.00
_cell.angle_gamma   90.00
#
_symmetry.space_group_name_H-M   'P 1'
#
loop_
_entity.id
_entity.type
_entity.pdbx_description
1 polymer ?
#
loop_
_entity_poly.entity_id
_entity_poly.type
_entity_poly.pdbx_seq_one_letter_code
_entity_poly.pdbx_strand_id
1 'polypeptide(L)' 'KSNEFEVSEVKIDRIAGSHFIATNNSIVLYDSLKLKDRGTPYHVTSRRIFRKH' A
#
# COMPACT_ATOMS: atom_id res chain seq x y z
N LYS A 1 -20.78 -1.20 -2.64
CA LYS A 1 -19.41 -0.81 -2.20
C LYS A 1 -18.60 -2.09 -2.10
N SER A 2 -17.41 -2.17 -2.71
CA SER A 2 -16.57 -3.35 -2.54
C SER A 2 -16.17 -3.45 -1.07
N ASN A 3 -16.53 -4.54 -0.40
CA ASN A 3 -16.14 -4.84 0.98
C ASN A 3 -14.67 -5.28 1.06
N GLU A 4 -13.86 -4.94 0.07
CA GLU A 4 -12.49 -5.38 -0.05
C GLU A 4 -11.51 -4.23 0.16
N PHE A 5 -10.33 -4.55 0.69
CA PHE A 5 -9.17 -3.68 0.67
C PHE A 5 -7.92 -4.51 0.39
N GLU A 6 -6.98 -3.93 -0.34
CA GLU A 6 -5.66 -4.50 -0.58
C GLU A 6 -4.68 -3.95 0.45
N VAL A 7 -3.81 -4.81 0.98
CA VAL A 7 -2.58 -4.41 1.67
C VAL A 7 -1.41 -4.90 0.83
N SER A 8 -0.53 -3.98 0.47
CA SER A 8 0.66 -4.26 -0.32
C SER A 8 1.91 -3.93 0.50
N GLU A 9 2.86 -4.86 0.58
CA GLU A 9 4.20 -4.55 1.06
C GLU A 9 4.99 -3.86 -0.05
N VAL A 10 5.70 -2.78 0.30
CA VAL A 10 6.47 -1.97 -0.64
C VAL A 10 7.91 -1.81 -0.16
N LYS A 11 8.82 -1.84 -1.13
CA LYS A 11 10.24 -1.56 -0.96
C LYS A 11 10.58 -0.24 -1.63
N ILE A 12 11.32 0.60 -0.91
CA ILE A 12 11.75 1.92 -1.37
C ILE A 12 13.27 1.90 -1.35
N ASP A 13 13.88 2.40 -2.41
CA ASP A 13 15.34 2.45 -2.47
C ASP A 13 15.88 3.32 -1.33
N ARG A 14 16.88 2.80 -0.62
CA ARG A 14 17.56 3.45 0.51
C ARG A 14 16.74 3.61 1.79
N ILE A 15 15.53 3.05 1.88
CA ILE A 15 14.79 2.95 3.15
C ILE A 15 14.78 1.49 3.59
N ALA A 16 15.35 1.23 4.77
CA ALA A 16 15.38 -0.11 5.35
C ALA A 16 14.06 -0.43 6.06
N GLY A 17 13.66 -1.71 6.03
CA GLY A 17 12.46 -2.22 6.68
C GLY A 17 11.33 -2.56 5.70
N SER A 18 10.26 -3.14 6.24
CA SER A 18 9.03 -3.42 5.50
C SER A 18 8.05 -2.26 5.65
N HIS A 19 7.60 -1.72 4.53
CA HIS A 19 6.57 -0.69 4.48
C HIS A 19 5.32 -1.26 3.85
N PHE A 20 4.15 -0.77 4.28
CA PHE A 20 2.87 -1.26 3.80
C PHE A 20 1.99 -0.10 3.37
N ILE A 21 1.28 -0.29 2.26
CA ILE A 21 0.23 0.60 1.77
C ILE A 21 -1.08 -0.18 1.81
N ALA A 22 -2.16 0.46 2.25
CA ALA A 22 -3.50 -0.12 2.12
C ALA A 22 -4.35 0.72 1.17
N THR A 23 -5.06 0.06 0.25
CA THR A 23 -5.96 0.71 -0.71
C THR A 23 -7.32 0.02 -0.76
N ASN A 24 -8.35 0.76 -1.11
CA ASN A 24 -9.63 0.21 -1.57
C ASN A 24 -9.85 0.70 -3.00
N ASN A 25 -9.64 -0.18 -3.97
CA ASN A 25 -9.57 0.16 -5.38
C ASN A 25 -8.53 1.28 -5.62
N SER A 26 -8.97 2.47 -6.03
CA SER A 26 -8.10 3.63 -6.28
C SER A 26 -7.90 4.56 -5.08
N ILE A 27 -8.58 4.29 -3.95
CA ILE A 27 -8.51 5.13 -2.75
C ILE A 27 -7.40 4.60 -1.84
N VAL A 28 -6.48 5.49 -1.44
CA VAL A 28 -5.47 5.19 -0.41
C VAL A 28 -6.15 5.25 0.96
N LEU A 29 -6.10 4.14 1.69
CA LEU A 29 -6.60 4.05 3.07
C LEU A 29 -5.48 4.29 4.08
N TYR A 30 -4.26 3.86 3.75
CA TYR A 30 -3.07 4.01 4.59
C TYR A 30 -1.81 4.06 3.74
N ASP A 31 -0.94 5.03 4.03
CA ASP A 31 0.40 5.17 3.47
C ASP A 31 1.23 6.01 4.46
N SER A 32 2.00 5.35 5.33
CA SER A 32 2.73 6.04 6.41
C SER A 32 3.82 6.99 5.90
N LEU A 33 4.35 6.74 4.69
CA LEU A 33 5.43 7.53 4.10
C LEU A 33 4.93 8.52 3.04
N LYS A 34 3.60 8.56 2.81
CA LYS A 34 2.96 9.41 1.79
C LYS A 34 3.58 9.22 0.40
N LEU A 35 3.95 7.99 0.06
CA LEU A 35 4.61 7.64 -1.20
C LEU A 35 3.73 7.96 -2.41
N LYS A 36 2.42 7.67 -2.30
CA LYS A 36 1.43 8.00 -3.33
C LYS A 36 1.31 9.51 -3.54
N ASP A 37 1.14 10.28 -2.47
CA ASP A 37 0.99 11.74 -2.55
C ASP A 37 2.25 12.44 -3.05
N ARG A 38 3.43 11.93 -2.66
CA ARG A 38 4.73 12.48 -3.07
C ARG A 38 5.16 12.03 -4.46
N GLY A 39 4.45 11.08 -5.07
CA GLY A 39 4.90 10.43 -6.30
C GLY A 39 6.23 9.69 -6.15
N THR A 40 6.59 9.29 -4.93
CA THR A 40 7.85 8.60 -4.65
C THR A 40 7.81 7.21 -5.30
N PRO A 41 8.80 6.84 -6.13
CA PRO A 41 8.87 5.49 -6.69
C PRO A 41 9.04 4.44 -5.58
N TYR A 42 8.29 3.36 -5.67
CA TYR A 42 8.42 2.20 -4.81
C TYR A 42 8.09 0.93 -5.60
N HIS A 43 8.62 -0.20 -5.14
CA HIS A 43 8.38 -1.51 -5.72
C HIS A 43 7.46 -2.30 -4.80
N VAL A 44 6.38 -2.85 -5.33
CA VAL A 44 5.52 -3.74 -4.54
C VAL A 44 6.16 -5.12 -4.48
N THR A 45 6.41 -5.63 -3.28
CA THR A 45 7.04 -6.96 -3.05
C THR A 45 6.02 -8.05 -2.76
N SER A 46 4.90 -7.70 -2.10
CA SER A 46 3.81 -8.63 -1.82
C SER A 46 2.47 -7.92 -1.78
N ARG A 47 1.37 -8.65 -2.01
CA ARG A 47 0.00 -8.11 -2.01
C ARG A 47 -0.97 -9.12 -1.41
N ARG A 48 -1.95 -8.62 -0.65
CA ARG A 48 -3.04 -9.44 -0.11
C ARG A 48 -4.35 -8.64 -0.13
N ILE A 49 -5.40 -9.27 -0.65
CA ILE A 49 -6.76 -8.71 -0.65
C ILE A 49 -7.51 -9.29 0.55
N PHE A 50 -8.11 -8.41 1.34
CA PHE A 50 -8.94 -8.74 2.50
C PHE A 50 -10.39 -8.41 2.21
N ARG A 51 -11.30 -9.27 2.67
CA ARG A 51 -12.74 -9.04 2.62
C ARG A 51 -13.24 -8.72 4.02
N LYS A 52 -13.99 -7.64 4.17
CA LYS A 52 -14.71 -7.31 5.40
C LYS A 52 -15.88 -8.28 5.53
N HIS A 53 -15.88 -9.04 6.63
CA HIS A 53 -17.01 -9.87 7.05
C HIS A 53 -18.10 -9.04 7.70
#